data_AF-A0A2Z6R3I8-F1
#
_entry.id   AF-A0A2Z6R3I8-F1
#
_cell.length_a   1.000
_cell.length_b   1.000
_cell.length_c   1.000
_cell.angle_alpha   90.00
_cell.angle_beta   90.00
_cell.angle_gamma   90.00
#
_symmetry.space_group_name_H-M   'P 1'
#
loop_
_entity.id
_entity.type
_entity.pdbx_description
1 polymer ?
#
loop_
_entity_poly.entity_id
_entity_poly.type
_entity_poly.pdbx_seq_one_letter_code
_entity_poly.pdbx_strand_id
1 'polypeptide(L)'
;MNIWFKYKEGEPVEISFKGKNVNALKKQIKTKLKNQLRKIDIDLITLRAPGNHENLSAEMLIDEKFATSYNKPVFVETENYQEKKSFYIQCYDDEGVPLNKFELFTMNDRDFREFLRRVKARGLENIDDDNEISKVITSLDDIQANKYYRIRFSYVVTKYSFVSKYKITEEKIDMFVERLKAFPKN
;
A
#
# COMPACT_ATOMS: atom_id res chain seq x y z
N MET A 1 -33.24 11.19 1.44
CA MET A 1 -33.39 9.72 1.53
C MET A 1 -32.22 9.15 2.31
N ASN A 2 -32.33 7.96 2.89
CA ASN A 2 -31.20 7.33 3.56
C ASN A 2 -30.50 6.35 2.62
N ILE A 3 -29.17 6.39 2.62
CA ILE A 3 -28.33 5.50 1.80
C ILE A 3 -27.37 4.75 2.70
N TRP A 4 -27.37 3.42 2.57
CA TRP A 4 -26.39 2.53 3.17
C TRP A 4 -25.27 2.28 2.17
N PHE A 5 -24.02 2.48 2.60
CA PHE A 5 -22.84 2.18 1.80
C PHE A 5 -21.80 1.42 2.62
N LYS A 6 -20.93 0.66 1.94
CA LYS A 6 -19.84 -0.10 2.54
C LYS A 6 -18.54 0.21 1.81
N TYR A 7 -17.47 0.49 2.56
CA TYR A 7 -16.13 0.72 2.01
C TYR A 7 -15.21 -0.43 2.40
N LYS A 8 -14.61 -1.10 1.41
CA LYS A 8 -13.77 -2.32 1.60
C LYS A 8 -14.51 -3.37 2.44
N GLU A 9 -13.80 -4.09 3.31
CA GLU A 9 -14.34 -5.09 4.23
C GLU A 9 -15.00 -4.50 5.49
N GLY A 10 -15.17 -3.17 5.57
CA GLY A 10 -15.79 -2.52 6.73
C GLY A 10 -17.28 -2.81 6.90
N GLU A 11 -17.83 -2.37 8.03
CA GLU A 11 -19.28 -2.40 8.27
C GLU A 11 -20.03 -1.38 7.41
N PRO A 12 -21.26 -1.69 6.95
CA PRO A 12 -22.12 -0.72 6.29
C PRO A 12 -22.45 0.50 7.16
N VAL A 13 -22.46 1.68 6.55
CA VAL A 13 -22.73 2.97 7.19
C VAL A 13 -23.90 3.66 6.49
N GLU A 14 -24.78 4.26 7.28
CA GLU A 14 -25.90 5.06 6.80
C GLU A 14 -25.55 6.55 6.67
N ILE A 15 -26.04 7.20 5.62
CA ILE A 15 -26.05 8.65 5.45
C ILE A 15 -27.43 9.15 5.02
N SER A 16 -27.78 10.35 5.49
CA SER A 16 -28.93 11.09 4.94
C SER A 16 -28.49 11.82 3.67
N PHE A 17 -28.83 11.23 2.52
CA PHE A 17 -28.49 11.75 1.21
C PHE A 17 -29.43 12.89 0.78
N LYS A 18 -28.81 14.01 0.37
CA LYS A 18 -29.47 15.26 -0.05
C LYS A 18 -29.17 15.67 -1.51
N GLY A 19 -28.44 14.82 -2.25
CA GLY A 19 -28.09 15.09 -3.65
C GLY A 19 -29.13 14.54 -4.63
N LYS A 20 -28.82 14.65 -5.93
CA LYS A 20 -29.68 14.14 -7.02
C LYS A 20 -29.05 13.01 -7.83
N ASN A 21 -27.73 12.87 -7.80
CA ASN A 21 -27.00 11.92 -8.65
C ASN A 21 -25.84 11.25 -7.92
N VAL A 22 -25.26 10.25 -8.58
CA VAL A 22 -24.13 9.47 -8.07
C VAL A 22 -22.91 10.33 -7.75
N ASN A 23 -22.61 11.37 -8.53
CA ASN A 23 -21.50 12.28 -8.22
C ASN A 23 -21.71 13.03 -6.89
N ALA A 24 -22.94 13.51 -6.63
CA ALA A 24 -23.28 14.10 -5.34
C ALA A 24 -23.15 13.09 -4.19
N LEU A 25 -23.49 11.82 -4.44
CA LEU A 25 -23.32 10.75 -3.47
C LEU A 25 -21.83 10.49 -3.16
N LYS A 26 -20.98 10.42 -4.18
CA LYS A 26 -19.51 10.31 -4.02
C LYS A 26 -18.96 11.42 -3.12
N LYS A 27 -19.38 12.68 -3.34
CA LYS A 27 -18.97 13.84 -2.52
C LYS A 27 -19.36 13.68 -1.04
N GLN A 28 -20.59 13.24 -0.78
CA GLN A 28 -21.07 13.03 0.59
C GLN A 28 -20.36 11.86 1.28
N ILE A 29 -20.15 10.73 0.58
CA ILE A 29 -19.40 9.58 1.09
C ILE A 29 -17.96 9.99 1.41
N LYS A 30 -17.27 10.72 0.52
CA LYS A 30 -15.92 11.24 0.76
C LYS A 30 -15.85 12.14 2.00
N THR A 31 -16.90 12.94 2.24
CA THR A 31 -17.00 13.79 3.44
C THR A 31 -17.21 12.94 4.70
N LYS A 32 -18.07 11.92 4.64
CA LYS A 32 -18.33 10.99 5.75
C LYS A 32 -17.10 10.14 6.11
N LEU A 33 -16.39 9.65 5.10
CA LEU A 33 -15.15 8.86 5.23
C LEU A 33 -13.90 9.72 5.09
N LYS A 34 -13.92 10.97 5.58
CA LYS A 34 -12.82 11.93 5.38
C LYS A 34 -11.46 11.34 5.77
N ASN A 35 -11.37 10.61 6.87
CA ASN A 35 -10.10 10.02 7.32
C ASN A 35 -9.54 8.96 6.35
N GLN A 36 -10.40 8.27 5.60
CA GLN A 36 -10.01 7.20 4.68
C GLN A 36 -9.86 7.70 3.24
N LEU A 37 -10.68 8.66 2.81
CA LEU A 37 -10.77 9.11 1.42
C LEU A 37 -10.16 10.51 1.19
N ARG A 38 -9.53 11.13 2.20
CA ARG A 38 -8.98 12.52 2.12
C ARG A 38 -8.11 12.75 0.89
N LYS A 39 -7.18 11.82 0.64
CA LYS A 39 -6.15 11.91 -0.41
C LYS A 39 -6.59 11.34 -1.76
N ILE A 40 -7.82 10.82 -1.84
CA ILE A 40 -8.32 10.13 -3.02
C ILE A 40 -9.16 11.10 -3.83
N ASP A 41 -8.77 11.35 -5.07
CA ASP A 41 -9.56 12.18 -5.99
C ASP A 41 -10.94 11.57 -6.21
N ILE A 42 -11.94 12.43 -6.35
CA ILE A 42 -13.32 11.97 -6.44
C ILE A 42 -13.58 11.10 -7.67
N ASP A 43 -12.85 11.36 -8.75
CA ASP A 43 -12.98 10.62 -10.01
C ASP A 43 -12.45 9.19 -9.89
N LEU A 44 -11.55 8.94 -8.93
CA LEU A 44 -11.06 7.60 -8.58
C LEU A 44 -12.04 6.84 -7.68
N ILE A 45 -13.05 7.50 -7.10
CA ILE A 45 -14.07 6.83 -6.30
C ILE A 45 -15.14 6.27 -7.24
N THR A 46 -15.35 4.96 -7.23
CA THR A 46 -16.43 4.28 -7.95
C THR A 46 -17.44 3.73 -6.97
N LEU A 47 -18.70 3.68 -7.40
CA LEU A 47 -19.82 3.18 -6.61
C LEU A 47 -20.47 2.03 -7.36
N ARG A 48 -20.74 0.91 -6.68
CA ARG A 48 -21.47 -0.24 -7.25
C ARG A 48 -22.76 -0.49 -6.48
N ALA A 49 -23.84 -0.74 -7.21
CA ALA A 49 -25.12 -1.08 -6.59
C ALA A 49 -25.09 -2.49 -5.95
N PRO A 50 -25.94 -2.76 -4.95
CA PRO A 50 -26.03 -4.06 -4.34
C PRO A 50 -26.38 -5.14 -5.38
N GLY A 51 -25.59 -6.22 -5.43
CA GLY A 51 -25.84 -7.34 -6.36
C GLY A 51 -25.52 -7.04 -7.82
N ASN A 52 -24.95 -5.87 -8.13
CA ASN A 52 -24.45 -5.54 -9.46
C ASN A 52 -22.91 -5.45 -9.44
N HIS A 53 -22.28 -5.95 -10.50
CA HIS A 53 -20.84 -5.85 -10.71
C HIS A 53 -20.44 -4.58 -11.45
N GLU A 54 -21.40 -3.88 -12.06
CA GLU A 54 -21.16 -2.66 -12.83
C GLU A 54 -21.07 -1.41 -11.95
N ASN A 55 -20.19 -0.50 -12.39
CA ASN A 55 -20.03 0.81 -11.79
C ASN A 55 -21.21 1.72 -12.16
N LEU A 56 -21.72 2.44 -11.17
CA LEU A 56 -22.76 3.44 -11.36
C LEU A 56 -22.19 4.67 -12.08
N SER A 57 -22.84 5.07 -13.16
CA SER A 57 -22.50 6.29 -13.90
C SER A 57 -22.65 7.52 -13.01
N ALA A 58 -21.70 8.47 -13.11
CA ALA A 58 -21.68 9.67 -12.28
C ALA A 58 -22.95 10.53 -12.40
N GLU A 59 -23.56 10.54 -13.58
CA GLU A 59 -24.77 11.31 -13.89
C GLU A 59 -26.07 10.54 -13.62
N MET A 60 -25.98 9.27 -13.22
CA MET A 60 -27.16 8.48 -12.87
C MET A 60 -27.91 9.16 -11.72
N LEU A 61 -29.21 9.39 -11.93
CA LEU A 61 -30.09 9.96 -10.94
C LEU A 61 -30.32 8.97 -9.80
N ILE A 62 -30.35 9.50 -8.58
CA ILE A 62 -30.68 8.76 -7.37
C ILE A 62 -32.04 9.27 -6.91
N ASP A 63 -33.04 8.42 -7.07
CA ASP A 63 -34.41 8.64 -6.61
C ASP A 63 -34.79 7.61 -5.54
N GLU A 64 -36.05 7.61 -5.13
CA GLU A 64 -36.56 6.69 -4.10
C GLU A 64 -36.48 5.21 -4.50
N LYS A 65 -36.35 4.90 -5.80
CA LYS A 65 -36.18 3.53 -6.28
C LYS A 65 -34.75 3.02 -6.07
N PHE A 66 -33.80 3.91 -5.82
CA PHE A 66 -32.42 3.57 -5.43
C PHE A 66 -32.37 3.10 -3.96
N ALA A 67 -33.13 2.05 -3.66
CA ALA A 67 -33.29 1.53 -2.31
C ALA A 67 -32.03 0.77 -1.88
N THR A 68 -31.54 1.10 -0.69
CA THR A 68 -30.36 0.47 -0.06
C THR A 68 -30.69 0.07 1.36
N SER A 69 -29.97 -0.90 1.91
CA SER A 69 -30.13 -1.34 3.30
C SER A 69 -28.79 -1.82 3.86
N TYR A 70 -28.74 -2.08 5.16
CA TYR A 70 -27.56 -2.68 5.80
C TYR A 70 -27.05 -3.92 5.04
N ASN A 71 -27.96 -4.83 4.69
CA ASN A 71 -27.64 -6.09 3.99
C ASN A 71 -27.43 -5.92 2.48
N LYS A 72 -27.82 -4.76 1.93
CA LYS A 72 -27.68 -4.42 0.51
C LYS A 72 -27.14 -3.00 0.38
N PRO A 73 -25.87 -2.76 0.76
CA PRO A 73 -25.27 -1.44 0.70
C PRO A 73 -24.71 -1.15 -0.69
N VAL A 74 -24.55 0.13 -1.00
CA VAL A 74 -23.71 0.57 -2.12
C VAL A 74 -22.25 0.28 -1.79
N PHE A 75 -21.53 -0.40 -2.66
CA PHE A 75 -20.11 -0.65 -2.47
C PHE A 75 -19.30 0.54 -2.97
N VAL A 76 -18.43 1.05 -2.11
CA VAL A 76 -17.50 2.13 -2.41
C VAL A 76 -16.16 1.50 -2.74
N GLU A 77 -15.67 1.78 -3.94
CA GLU A 77 -14.38 1.34 -4.42
C GLU A 77 -13.55 2.54 -4.84
N THR A 78 -12.24 2.34 -4.84
CA THR A 78 -11.30 3.36 -5.29
C THR A 78 -10.46 2.72 -6.37
N GLU A 79 -10.80 2.99 -7.63
CA GLU A 79 -10.04 2.46 -8.77
C GLU A 79 -8.58 2.87 -8.62
N ASN A 80 -7.70 1.88 -8.49
CA ASN A 80 -6.25 2.04 -8.51
C ASN A 80 -5.68 3.14 -7.59
N TYR A 81 -6.39 3.54 -6.51
CA TYR A 81 -5.73 4.25 -5.41
C TYR A 81 -4.91 3.23 -4.63
N GLN A 82 -3.79 2.89 -5.24
CA GLN A 82 -2.70 2.22 -4.62
C GLN A 82 -2.01 3.28 -3.76
N GLU A 83 -2.22 3.19 -2.45
CA GLU A 83 -1.45 4.00 -1.51
C GLU A 83 0.03 3.74 -1.80
N LYS A 84 0.68 4.72 -2.42
CA LYS A 84 2.10 4.65 -2.74
C LYS A 84 2.83 4.75 -1.41
N LYS A 85 3.59 3.72 -1.09
CA LYS A 85 4.51 3.73 0.04
C LYS A 85 5.84 4.25 -0.44
N SER A 86 6.34 5.24 0.29
CA SER A 86 7.66 5.80 0.09
C SER A 86 8.52 5.49 1.31
N PHE A 87 9.75 5.04 1.08
CA PHE A 87 10.72 4.72 2.12
C PHE A 87 12.13 4.84 1.56
N TYR A 88 13.10 5.07 2.45
CA TYR A 88 14.50 5.26 2.07
C TYR A 88 15.29 4.02 2.42
N ILE A 89 16.10 3.53 1.47
CA ILE A 89 17.04 2.43 1.71
C ILE A 89 18.48 2.96 1.67
N GLN A 90 19.27 2.58 2.67
CA GLN A 90 20.71 2.80 2.75
C GLN A 90 21.43 2.25 1.52
N CYS A 91 22.18 3.09 0.80
CA CYS A 91 23.08 2.65 -0.28
C CYS A 91 24.36 2.05 0.31
N TYR A 92 24.98 1.15 -0.44
CA TYR A 92 26.27 0.54 -0.15
C TYR A 92 27.20 0.75 -1.35
N ASP A 93 28.51 0.76 -1.12
CA ASP A 93 29.49 0.63 -2.20
C ASP A 93 29.63 -0.83 -2.65
N ASP A 94 30.50 -1.04 -3.64
CA ASP A 94 30.72 -2.35 -4.26
C ASP A 94 31.34 -3.37 -3.27
N GLU A 95 31.94 -2.89 -2.16
CA GLU A 95 32.47 -3.71 -1.07
C GLU A 95 31.41 -4.02 0.01
N GLY A 96 30.20 -3.47 -0.12
CA GLY A 96 29.10 -3.64 0.84
C GLY A 96 29.22 -2.73 2.07
N VAL A 97 30.02 -1.67 2.01
CA VAL A 97 30.15 -0.66 3.08
C VAL A 97 29.03 0.38 2.94
N PRO A 98 28.33 0.75 4.04
CA PRO A 98 27.25 1.73 3.97
C PRO A 98 27.78 3.12 3.60
N LEU A 99 27.20 3.71 2.57
CA LEU A 99 27.52 5.08 2.13
C LEU A 99 26.70 6.11 2.91
N ASN A 100 27.13 7.37 3.01
CA ASN A 100 26.23 8.43 3.51
C ASN A 100 25.24 8.88 2.41
N LYS A 101 24.48 7.92 1.87
CA LYS A 101 23.58 8.08 0.72
C LYS A 101 22.39 7.13 0.85
N PHE A 102 21.20 7.65 0.58
CA PHE A 102 19.96 6.89 0.60
C PHE A 102 19.25 7.01 -0.74
N GLU A 103 18.61 5.92 -1.16
CA GLU A 103 17.75 5.92 -2.34
C GLU A 103 16.28 5.84 -1.90
N LEU A 104 15.46 6.74 -2.46
CA LEU A 104 14.03 6.78 -2.23
C LEU A 104 13.34 5.74 -3.12
N PHE A 105 12.63 4.82 -2.51
CA PHE A 105 11.76 3.89 -3.20
C PHE A 105 10.32 4.34 -3.04
N THR A 106 9.61 4.46 -4.15
CA THR A 106 8.17 4.72 -4.17
C THR A 106 7.50 3.63 -4.99
N MET A 107 6.61 2.87 -4.37
CA MET A 107 5.89 1.78 -5.04
C MET A 107 4.50 1.63 -4.43
N ASN A 108 3.59 1.05 -5.20
CA ASN A 108 2.27 0.74 -4.66
C ASN A 108 2.35 -0.39 -3.61
N ASP A 109 1.35 -0.45 -2.72
CA ASP A 109 1.31 -1.46 -1.66
C ASP A 109 1.36 -2.91 -2.18
N ARG A 110 0.86 -3.19 -3.40
CA ARG A 110 0.92 -4.52 -4.01
C ARG A 110 2.36 -4.89 -4.40
N ASP A 111 3.02 -4.06 -5.19
CA ASP A 111 4.40 -4.22 -5.65
C ASP A 111 5.35 -4.23 -4.45
N PHE A 112 5.05 -3.43 -3.43
CA PHE A 112 5.75 -3.44 -2.15
C PHE A 112 5.62 -4.78 -1.42
N ARG A 113 4.40 -5.31 -1.30
CA ARG A 113 4.18 -6.66 -0.73
C ARG A 113 4.89 -7.73 -1.55
N GLU A 114 4.92 -7.61 -2.88
CA GLU A 114 5.63 -8.56 -3.74
C GLU A 114 7.15 -8.44 -3.58
N PHE A 115 7.71 -7.23 -3.55
CA PHE A 115 9.11 -6.96 -3.27
C PHE A 115 9.51 -7.58 -1.93
N LEU A 116 8.74 -7.29 -0.88
CA LEU A 116 9.01 -7.81 0.45
C LEU A 116 8.78 -9.32 0.55
N ARG A 117 7.81 -9.90 -0.15
CA ARG A 117 7.67 -11.36 -0.24
C ARG A 117 8.90 -12.00 -0.90
N ARG A 118 9.45 -11.37 -1.95
CA ARG A 118 10.69 -11.82 -2.61
C ARG A 118 11.88 -11.72 -1.67
N VAL A 119 11.99 -10.65 -0.88
CA VAL A 119 13.05 -10.52 0.14
C VAL A 119 12.65 -11.10 1.51
N LYS A 120 11.54 -11.85 1.58
CA LYS A 120 10.89 -12.40 2.78
C LYS A 120 10.72 -11.42 3.95
N ALA A 121 10.68 -10.11 3.70
CA ALA A 121 10.65 -9.01 4.66
C ALA A 121 11.79 -9.05 5.71
N ARG A 122 12.72 -10.00 5.62
CA ARG A 122 13.69 -10.34 6.66
C ARG A 122 14.98 -9.63 6.36
N GLY A 123 15.26 -8.60 7.16
CA GLY A 123 16.51 -7.86 7.09
C GLY A 123 16.33 -6.35 7.00
N LEU A 124 15.13 -5.82 6.78
CA LEU A 124 14.93 -4.37 6.92
C LEU A 124 14.99 -3.98 8.40
N GLU A 125 15.80 -2.99 8.70
CA GLU A 125 16.04 -2.47 10.04
C GLU A 125 15.82 -0.96 9.98
N ASN A 126 14.90 -0.46 10.82
CA ASN A 126 14.65 0.98 10.93
C ASN A 126 15.86 1.62 11.62
N ILE A 127 16.44 2.63 10.97
CA ILE A 127 17.64 3.33 11.46
C ILE A 127 17.28 4.34 12.55
N ASP A 128 16.04 4.85 12.53
CA ASP A 128 15.52 5.82 13.50
C ASP A 128 14.91 5.15 14.74
N ASP A 129 15.11 3.84 14.93
CA ASP A 129 14.62 3.10 16.09
C ASP A 129 15.61 3.25 17.25
N ASP A 130 15.30 4.13 18.21
CA ASP A 130 16.12 4.42 19.41
C ASP A 130 16.21 3.24 20.40
N ASN A 131 15.61 2.10 20.08
CA ASN A 131 15.72 0.89 20.88
C ASN A 131 17.17 0.35 20.85
N GLU A 132 17.72 -0.03 22.01
CA GLU A 132 19.04 -0.66 22.16
C GLU A 132 19.25 -1.87 21.23
N ILE A 133 18.16 -2.54 20.86
CA ILE A 133 18.14 -3.62 19.87
C ILE A 133 17.20 -3.19 18.76
N SER A 134 17.76 -2.68 17.67
CA SER A 134 17.00 -2.35 16.47
C SER A 134 16.18 -3.56 16.03
N LYS A 135 14.86 -3.39 15.98
CA LYS A 135 13.96 -4.49 15.61
C LYS A 135 14.08 -4.71 14.12
N VAL A 136 14.68 -5.85 13.75
CA VAL A 136 14.59 -6.35 12.39
C VAL A 136 13.12 -6.60 12.10
N ILE A 137 12.64 -5.95 11.05
CA ILE A 137 11.27 -6.11 10.58
C ILE A 137 11.08 -7.56 10.17
N THR A 138 10.00 -8.16 10.67
CA THR A 138 9.62 -9.55 10.34
C THR A 138 8.26 -9.63 9.67
N SER A 139 7.46 -8.56 9.71
CA SER A 139 6.18 -8.41 9.03
C SER A 139 6.10 -7.12 8.19
N LEU A 140 5.29 -7.15 7.15
CA LEU A 140 5.03 -5.99 6.26
C LEU A 140 4.29 -4.87 6.98
N ASP A 141 3.47 -5.22 7.95
CA ASP A 141 2.64 -4.29 8.72
C ASP A 141 3.48 -3.45 9.70
N ASP A 142 4.72 -3.88 9.96
CA ASP A 142 5.64 -3.18 10.86
C ASP A 142 6.41 -2.05 10.15
N ILE A 143 6.29 -1.93 8.82
CA ILE A 143 7.00 -0.90 8.04
C ILE A 143 6.20 0.40 8.03
N GLN A 144 6.83 1.43 8.57
CA GLN A 144 6.33 2.80 8.59
C GLN A 144 6.75 3.56 7.33
N ALA A 145 5.81 4.33 6.77
CA ALA A 145 6.05 5.20 5.63
C ALA A 145 6.99 6.36 5.99
N ASN A 146 7.80 6.81 5.02
CA ASN A 146 8.75 7.92 5.13
C ASN A 146 9.78 7.73 6.26
N LYS A 147 10.20 6.49 6.49
CA LYS A 147 11.28 6.14 7.42
C LYS A 147 12.51 5.64 6.67
N TYR A 148 13.65 5.68 7.36
CA TYR A 148 14.93 5.23 6.87
C TYR A 148 15.19 3.79 7.30
N TYR A 149 15.49 2.94 6.35
CA TYR A 149 15.78 1.54 6.58
C TYR A 149 17.14 1.16 6.01
N ARG A 150 17.81 0.22 6.68
CA ARG A 150 18.96 -0.50 6.14
C ARG A 150 18.63 -1.97 5.99
N ILE A 151 19.25 -2.63 5.01
CA ILE A 151 19.17 -4.09 4.86
C ILE A 151 20.31 -4.72 5.65
N ARG A 152 19.97 -5.54 6.65
CA ARG A 152 20.88 -6.34 7.45
C ARG A 152 21.17 -7.66 6.74
N PHE A 153 22.27 -7.69 5.99
CA PHE A 153 22.64 -8.81 5.13
C PHE A 153 22.81 -10.16 5.85
N SER A 154 23.16 -10.17 7.15
CA SER A 154 23.26 -11.40 7.94
C SER A 154 21.95 -12.22 7.97
N TYR A 155 20.79 -11.57 7.83
CA TYR A 155 19.48 -12.22 7.77
C TYR A 155 19.07 -12.65 6.36
N VAL A 156 19.67 -12.07 5.33
CA VAL A 156 19.46 -12.43 3.92
C VAL A 156 20.28 -13.68 3.55
N VAL A 157 21.49 -13.79 4.09
CA VAL A 157 22.48 -14.83 3.75
C VAL A 157 22.19 -16.18 4.43
N THR A 158 21.53 -16.19 5.58
CA THR A 158 21.31 -17.40 6.40
C THR A 158 20.39 -18.46 5.79
N LYS A 159 19.74 -18.23 4.63
CA LYS A 159 18.86 -19.24 4.01
C LYS A 159 18.97 -19.44 2.50
N TYR A 160 19.95 -18.83 1.82
CA TYR A 160 20.45 -19.36 0.53
C TYR A 160 21.44 -20.52 0.73
N SER A 161 21.41 -21.18 1.89
CA SER A 161 22.15 -22.39 2.21
C SER A 161 21.58 -23.60 1.46
N PHE A 162 21.66 -23.58 0.14
CA PHE A 162 22.23 -24.72 -0.55
C PHE A 162 23.60 -24.24 -1.04
N VAL A 163 24.64 -24.85 -0.46
CA VAL A 163 26.07 -24.62 -0.65
C VAL A 163 26.74 -23.75 0.42
N SER A 164 27.51 -24.48 1.20
CA SER A 164 28.37 -24.23 2.35
C SER A 164 29.46 -23.15 2.17
N LYS A 165 29.86 -22.55 3.31
CA LYS A 165 31.24 -22.17 3.69
C LYS A 165 32.04 -21.14 2.87
N TYR A 166 31.46 -20.39 1.94
CA TYR A 166 32.20 -19.34 1.25
C TYR A 166 31.65 -17.94 1.57
N LYS A 167 32.60 -17.04 1.87
CA LYS A 167 32.53 -15.58 1.90
C LYS A 167 31.37 -15.06 1.02
N ILE A 168 30.61 -14.10 1.55
CA ILE A 168 29.76 -13.26 0.70
C ILE A 168 30.71 -12.62 -0.33
N THR A 169 30.65 -13.06 -1.58
CA THR A 169 31.43 -12.48 -2.67
C THR A 169 30.69 -11.29 -3.24
N GLU A 170 31.45 -10.28 -3.67
CA GLU A 170 30.99 -9.04 -4.33
C GLU A 170 29.92 -9.33 -5.39
N GLU A 171 30.09 -10.40 -6.19
CA GLU A 171 29.14 -10.84 -7.22
C GLU A 171 27.69 -11.06 -6.74
N LYS A 172 27.48 -11.48 -5.49
CA LYS A 172 26.13 -11.70 -4.94
C LYS A 172 25.51 -10.40 -4.43
N ILE A 173 26.33 -9.46 -3.97
CA ILE A 173 25.93 -8.10 -3.61
C ILE A 173 25.55 -7.37 -4.90
N ASP A 174 26.39 -7.47 -5.93
CA ASP A 174 26.13 -6.94 -7.27
C ASP A 174 24.86 -7.51 -7.87
N MET A 175 24.62 -8.83 -7.79
CA MET A 175 23.35 -9.40 -8.27
C MET A 175 22.12 -8.82 -7.55
N PHE A 176 22.24 -8.50 -6.26
CA PHE A 176 21.13 -7.93 -5.48
C PHE A 176 20.95 -6.45 -5.81
N VAL A 177 22.04 -5.69 -5.92
CA VAL A 177 22.07 -4.28 -6.31
C VAL A 177 21.60 -4.09 -7.76
N GLU A 178 22.03 -4.92 -8.70
CA GLU A 178 21.57 -4.94 -10.10
C GLU A 178 20.10 -5.31 -10.20
N ARG A 179 19.60 -6.25 -9.37
CA ARG A 179 18.16 -6.52 -9.28
C ARG A 179 17.37 -5.34 -8.73
N LEU A 180 17.94 -4.55 -7.83
CA LEU A 180 17.31 -3.31 -7.35
C LEU A 180 17.34 -2.21 -8.43
N LYS A 181 18.41 -2.09 -9.20
CA LYS A 181 18.53 -1.15 -10.34
C LYS A 181 17.66 -1.52 -11.53
N ALA A 182 17.39 -2.82 -11.76
CA ALA A 182 16.56 -3.32 -12.85
C ALA A 182 15.04 -3.15 -12.61
N PHE A 183 14.62 -2.64 -11.44
CA PHE A 183 13.24 -2.21 -11.27
C PHE A 183 13.01 -0.90 -12.02
N PRO A 184 11.87 -0.75 -12.73
CA PRO A 184 11.60 0.47 -13.47
C PRO A 184 11.55 1.67 -12.52
N LYS A 185 12.48 2.61 -12.71
CA LYS A 185 12.35 3.99 -12.23
C LYS A 185 11.27 4.63 -13.08
N ASN A 186 10.03 4.61 -12.61
CA ASN A 186 8.95 5.40 -13.19
C ASN A 186 8.96 6.81 -12.61
#